data_AF-A0A8X6QJD3-F1
#
_entry.id   AF-A0A8X6QJD3-F1
#
_cell.length_a   1.000
_cell.length_b   1.000
_cell.length_c   1.000
_cell.angle_alpha   90.00
_cell.angle_beta   90.00
_cell.angle_gamma   90.00
#
_symmetry.space_group_name_H-M   'P 1'
#
loop_
_entity.id
_entity.type
_entity.pdbx_description
1 polymer ?
#
loop_
_entity_poly.entity_id
_entity_poly.type
_entity_poly.pdbx_seq_one_letter_code
_entity_poly.pdbx_strand_id
1 'polypeptide(L)'
;MAFLFLGGYAFYKLYIELPILFSVSTCVLIYRFGLMLFELKNTLKSLDFSTIPWKCMEIIDTYNKIEEKLYLLTDTLSVPLFIMLLLAFINLHLALGLFIQEGISSPQLPDICLSAFTGVLIICLLTICGSKIPQYILEIKKTVELLISKYEINNLKRDREFRILRRIEKSDVIYLSACGMVHFQKSFLLSAFGAFFTYGLLIEKDE
;
A
#
# COMPACT_ATOMS: atom_id res chain seq x y z
N MET A 1 27.13 15.13 30.39
CA MET A 1 27.10 15.39 28.94
C MET A 1 27.04 14.12 28.08
N ALA A 2 27.85 13.08 28.33
CA ALA A 2 27.83 11.86 27.51
C ALA A 2 26.46 11.14 27.46
N PHE A 3 25.72 11.07 28.57
CA PHE A 3 24.38 10.49 28.61
C PHE A 3 23.31 11.29 27.84
N LEU A 4 23.48 12.62 27.70
CA LEU A 4 22.59 13.45 26.87
C LEU A 4 22.88 13.27 25.38
N PHE A 5 24.15 13.10 25.00
CA PHE A 5 24.53 12.76 23.63
C PHE A 5 24.12 11.34 23.24
N LEU A 6 24.30 10.35 24.13
CA LEU A 6 23.80 8.98 23.91
C LEU A 6 22.27 8.94 23.88
N GLY A 7 21.60 9.69 24.74
CA GLY A 7 20.15 9.83 24.74
C GLY A 7 19.63 10.48 23.47
N GLY A 8 20.24 11.60 23.03
CA GLY A 8 19.89 12.28 21.79
C GLY A 8 20.18 11.44 20.54
N TYR A 9 21.30 10.72 20.51
CA TYR A 9 21.64 9.79 19.43
C TYR A 9 20.71 8.58 19.39
N ALA A 10 20.39 7.99 20.54
CA ALA A 10 19.41 6.90 20.63
C ALA A 10 18.01 7.38 20.23
N PHE A 11 17.61 8.58 20.63
CA PHE A 11 16.34 9.20 20.26
C PHE A 11 16.28 9.47 18.74
N TYR A 12 17.34 10.01 18.15
CA TYR A 12 17.45 10.23 16.71
C TYR A 12 17.39 8.92 15.90
N LYS A 13 18.13 7.88 16.34
CA LYS A 13 18.04 6.54 15.74
C LYS A 13 16.64 5.94 15.85
N LEU A 14 16.01 6.03 17.02
CA LEU A 14 14.66 5.51 17.23
C LEU A 14 13.60 6.29 16.44
N TYR A 15 13.78 7.59 16.28
CA TYR A 15 12.79 8.46 15.65
C TYR A 15 12.87 8.44 14.12
N ILE A 16 14.06 8.25 13.53
CA ILE A 16 14.25 8.25 12.07
C ILE A 16 14.43 6.84 11.50
N GLU A 17 15.29 5.99 12.08
CA GLU A 17 15.54 4.67 11.48
C GLU A 17 14.36 3.73 11.67
N LEU A 18 13.68 3.77 12.82
CA LEU A 18 12.60 2.85 13.15
C LEU A 18 11.41 2.99 12.17
N PRO A 19 10.87 4.19 11.89
CA PRO A 19 9.76 4.32 10.95
C PRO A 19 10.12 3.93 9.52
N ILE A 20 11.35 4.22 9.08
CA ILE A 20 11.85 3.79 7.77
C ILE A 20 11.90 2.27 7.71
N LEU A 21 12.46 1.61 8.73
CA LEU A 21 12.59 0.15 8.77
C LEU A 21 11.21 -0.53 8.80
N PHE A 22 10.25 0.03 9.56
CA PHE A 22 8.85 -0.41 9.53
C PHE A 22 8.20 -0.20 8.16
N SER A 23 8.42 0.95 7.51
CA SER A 23 7.89 1.23 6.18
C SER A 23 8.45 0.25 5.14
N VAL A 24 9.75 -0.04 5.17
CA VAL A 24 10.37 -1.02 4.26
C VAL A 24 9.86 -2.42 4.54
N SER A 25 9.75 -2.82 5.81
CA SER A 25 9.22 -4.13 6.21
C SER A 25 7.78 -4.33 5.71
N THR A 26 6.92 -3.34 5.91
CA THR A 26 5.54 -3.37 5.41
C THR A 26 5.49 -3.38 3.89
N CYS A 27 6.34 -2.60 3.20
CA CYS A 27 6.48 -2.66 1.74
C CYS A 27 6.91 -4.04 1.24
N VAL A 28 7.85 -4.72 1.91
CA VAL A 28 8.29 -6.08 1.57
C VAL A 28 7.15 -7.08 1.74
N LEU A 29 6.38 -6.96 2.83
CA LEU A 29 5.23 -7.81 3.07
C LEU A 29 4.17 -7.64 1.98
N ILE A 30 3.81 -6.39 1.68
CA ILE A 30 2.88 -6.05 0.58
C ILE A 30 3.40 -6.56 -0.76
N TYR A 31 4.70 -6.43 -1.03
CA TYR A 31 5.32 -6.94 -2.25
C TYR A 31 5.21 -8.46 -2.38
N ARG A 32 5.44 -9.21 -1.30
CA ARG A 32 5.26 -10.68 -1.29
C ARG A 32 3.82 -11.09 -1.61
N PHE A 33 2.84 -10.42 -1.03
CA PHE A 33 1.43 -10.66 -1.37
C PHE A 33 1.12 -10.30 -2.82
N GLY A 34 1.71 -9.21 -3.33
CA GLY A 34 1.63 -8.85 -4.75
C GLY A 34 2.20 -9.93 -5.68
N LEU A 35 3.33 -10.55 -5.32
CA LEU A 35 3.90 -11.69 -6.06
C LEU A 35 2.95 -12.89 -6.09
N MET A 36 2.35 -13.26 -4.95
CA MET A 36 1.39 -14.36 -4.90
C MET A 36 0.17 -14.11 -5.82
N LEU A 37 -0.34 -12.88 -5.83
CA LEU A 37 -1.43 -12.49 -6.74
C LEU A 37 -0.99 -12.53 -8.21
N PHE A 38 0.24 -12.11 -8.50
CA PHE A 38 0.80 -12.16 -9.84
C PHE A 38 1.00 -13.60 -10.36
N GLU A 39 1.50 -14.50 -9.51
CA GLU A 39 1.60 -15.93 -9.83
C GLU A 39 0.23 -16.55 -10.08
N LEU A 40 -0.76 -16.21 -9.26
CA LEU A 40 -2.14 -16.65 -9.46
C LEU A 40 -2.69 -16.17 -10.81
N LYS A 41 -2.47 -14.90 -11.17
CA LYS A 41 -2.85 -14.33 -12.47
C LYS A 41 -2.20 -15.10 -13.63
N ASN A 42 -0.91 -15.38 -13.56
CA ASN A 42 -0.21 -16.13 -14.61
C ASN A 42 -0.75 -17.55 -14.74
N THR A 43 -1.04 -18.18 -13.61
CA THR A 43 -1.67 -19.50 -13.55
C THR A 43 -3.03 -19.44 -14.23
N LEU A 44 -3.87 -18.46 -13.87
CA LEU A 44 -5.20 -18.24 -14.43
C LEU A 44 -5.17 -18.01 -15.94
N LYS A 45 -4.22 -17.21 -16.44
CA LYS A 45 -4.02 -16.95 -17.87
C LYS A 45 -3.59 -18.20 -18.65
N SER A 46 -2.86 -19.11 -17.99
CA SER A 46 -2.39 -20.37 -18.59
C SER A 46 -3.41 -21.50 -18.57
N LEU A 47 -4.59 -21.32 -17.96
CA LEU A 47 -5.61 -22.37 -18.02
C LEU A 47 -6.24 -22.44 -19.39
N ASP A 48 -6.17 -23.64 -19.93
CA ASP A 48 -7.10 -24.12 -20.92
C ASP A 48 -8.16 -24.99 -20.20
N PHE A 49 -9.33 -24.40 -19.94
CA PHE A 49 -10.42 -25.08 -19.23
C PHE A 49 -11.01 -26.25 -20.02
N SER A 50 -10.70 -26.36 -21.31
CA SER A 50 -11.11 -27.48 -22.16
C SER A 50 -10.62 -28.83 -21.62
N THR A 51 -9.46 -28.86 -20.95
CA THR A 51 -8.75 -30.10 -20.64
C THR A 51 -8.83 -30.53 -19.17
N ILE A 52 -8.94 -29.61 -18.19
CA ILE A 52 -8.75 -29.99 -16.77
C ILE A 52 -9.66 -29.25 -15.76
N PRO A 53 -10.77 -29.84 -15.29
CA PRO A 53 -11.68 -29.24 -14.30
C PRO A 53 -11.10 -29.15 -12.88
N TRP A 54 -10.23 -30.08 -12.48
CA TRP A 54 -9.68 -30.13 -11.12
C TRP A 54 -8.74 -28.96 -10.81
N LYS A 55 -8.02 -28.46 -11.82
CA LYS A 55 -7.10 -27.32 -11.72
C LYS A 55 -7.85 -26.01 -11.41
N CYS A 56 -9.11 -25.89 -11.85
CA CYS A 56 -9.96 -24.77 -11.49
C CYS A 56 -10.21 -24.72 -9.99
N MET A 57 -10.63 -25.84 -9.38
CA MET A 57 -10.94 -25.93 -7.95
C MET A 57 -9.73 -25.61 -7.07
N GLU A 58 -8.53 -26.06 -7.47
CA GLU A 58 -7.26 -25.75 -6.78
C GLU A 58 -6.93 -24.26 -6.78
N ILE A 59 -7.15 -23.58 -7.91
CA ILE A 59 -6.90 -22.14 -8.05
C ILE A 59 -7.87 -21.32 -7.21
N ILE A 60 -9.11 -21.77 -7.07
CA ILE A 60 -10.11 -21.11 -6.24
C ILE A 60 -9.77 -21.27 -4.76
N ASP A 61 -9.40 -22.47 -4.33
CA ASP A 61 -8.97 -22.69 -2.95
C ASP A 61 -7.74 -21.84 -2.63
N THR A 62 -6.79 -21.74 -3.58
CA THR A 62 -5.63 -20.86 -3.48
C THR A 62 -6.04 -19.38 -3.42
N TYR A 63 -6.97 -18.94 -4.27
CA TYR A 63 -7.48 -17.57 -4.26
C TYR A 63 -8.17 -17.24 -2.93
N ASN A 64 -9.08 -18.08 -2.44
CA ASN A 64 -9.76 -17.88 -1.16
C ASN A 64 -8.77 -17.80 0.01
N LYS A 65 -7.74 -18.66 0.02
CA LYS A 65 -6.67 -18.62 1.03
C LYS A 65 -5.85 -17.33 0.95
N ILE A 66 -5.56 -16.84 -0.25
CA ILE A 66 -4.87 -15.55 -0.44
C ILE A 66 -5.77 -14.41 0.02
N GLU A 67 -7.05 -14.44 -0.35
CA GLU A 67 -8.06 -13.44 0.00
C GLU A 67 -8.22 -13.33 1.53
N GLU A 68 -8.39 -14.46 2.22
CA GLU A 68 -8.49 -14.51 3.69
C GLU A 68 -7.24 -13.94 4.36
N LYS A 69 -6.04 -14.34 3.89
CA LYS A 69 -4.78 -13.79 4.40
C LYS A 69 -4.63 -12.30 4.11
N LEU A 70 -5.17 -11.82 3.00
CA LEU A 70 -5.12 -10.41 2.63
C LEU A 70 -6.06 -9.57 3.49
N TYR A 71 -7.23 -10.09 3.87
CA TYR A 71 -8.10 -9.46 4.86
C TYR A 71 -7.40 -9.36 6.22
N LEU A 72 -6.82 -10.46 6.71
CA LEU A 72 -6.05 -10.47 7.96
C LEU A 72 -4.87 -9.49 7.91
N LEU A 73 -4.15 -9.43 6.79
CA LEU A 73 -3.07 -8.49 6.57
C LEU A 73 -3.55 -7.05 6.65
N THR A 74 -4.65 -6.73 5.96
CA THR A 74 -5.20 -5.38 5.90
C THR A 74 -5.65 -4.93 7.28
N ASP A 75 -6.33 -5.80 8.02
CA ASP A 75 -6.79 -5.52 9.38
C ASP A 75 -5.60 -5.28 10.33
N THR A 76 -4.62 -6.19 10.31
CA THR A 76 -3.42 -6.11 11.16
C THR A 76 -2.55 -4.89 10.85
N LEU A 77 -2.40 -4.55 9.56
CA LEU A 77 -1.58 -3.41 9.15
C LEU A 77 -2.32 -2.07 9.23
N SER A 78 -3.64 -2.06 9.38
CA SER A 78 -4.43 -0.83 9.32
C SER A 78 -3.97 0.23 10.34
N VAL A 79 -3.72 -0.18 11.58
CA VAL A 79 -3.26 0.68 12.67
C VAL A 79 -1.78 1.09 12.50
N PRO A 80 -0.83 0.15 12.28
CA PRO A 80 0.57 0.51 12.00
C PRO A 80 0.73 1.48 10.82
N LEU A 81 -0.01 1.26 9.73
CA LEU A 81 0.02 2.13 8.54
C LEU A 81 -0.47 3.54 8.87
N PHE A 82 -1.51 3.65 9.68
CA PHE A 82 -2.04 4.94 10.12
C PHE A 82 -1.04 5.71 10.99
N ILE A 83 -0.42 5.04 11.96
CA ILE A 83 0.59 5.66 12.84
C ILE A 83 1.79 6.13 12.01
N MET A 84 2.28 5.32 11.07
CA MET A 84 3.39 5.71 10.18
C MET A 84 3.02 6.91 9.29
N LEU A 85 1.80 6.93 8.78
CA LEU A 85 1.32 8.03 7.95
C LEU A 85 1.25 9.34 8.75
N LEU A 86 0.67 9.29 9.95
CA LEU A 86 0.62 10.44 10.86
C LEU A 86 2.03 10.94 11.21
N LEU A 87 2.94 10.03 11.57
CA LEU A 87 4.31 10.38 11.89
C LEU A 87 5.02 11.06 10.72
N ALA A 88 4.80 10.56 9.49
CA ALA A 88 5.35 11.16 8.29
C ALA A 88 4.80 12.58 8.04
N PHE A 89 3.50 12.80 8.23
CA PHE A 89 2.89 14.13 8.11
C PHE A 89 3.38 15.09 9.19
N ILE A 90 3.50 14.64 10.45
CA ILE A 90 4.02 15.47 11.54
C ILE A 90 5.45 15.90 11.24
N ASN A 91 6.31 14.98 10.81
CA ASN A 91 7.69 15.29 10.44
C ASN A 91 7.79 16.30 9.29
N LEU A 92 6.91 16.17 8.29
CA LEU A 92 6.80 17.10 7.18
C LEU A 92 6.38 18.50 7.63
N HIS A 93 5.38 18.63 8.50
CA HIS A 93 4.93 19.93 9.02
C HIS A 93 5.97 20.57 9.94
N LEU A 94 6.62 19.79 10.81
CA LEU A 94 7.71 20.28 11.66
C LEU A 94 8.88 20.79 10.82
N ALA A 95 9.28 20.05 9.78
CA ALA A 95 10.35 20.47 8.89
C ALA A 95 9.98 21.76 8.13
N LEU A 96 8.73 21.90 7.69
CA LEU A 96 8.25 23.11 7.02
C LEU A 96 8.23 24.31 7.98
N GLY A 97 7.72 24.15 9.20
CA GLY A 97 7.73 25.21 10.21
C GLY A 97 9.14 25.69 10.56
N LEU A 98 10.08 24.76 10.79
CA LEU A 98 11.48 25.09 11.06
C LEU A 98 12.17 25.77 9.86
N PHE A 99 11.89 25.29 8.64
CA PHE A 99 12.45 25.87 7.42
C PHE A 99 12.03 27.34 7.23
N ILE A 100 10.77 27.66 7.55
CA ILE A 100 10.23 29.02 7.46
C ILE A 100 10.77 29.89 8.60
N GLN A 101 10.79 29.38 9.84
CA GLN A 101 11.16 30.14 11.03
C GLN A 101 12.67 30.47 11.11
N GLU A 102 13.56 29.57 10.68
CA GLU A 102 15.01 29.72 10.93
C GLU A 102 15.77 30.62 9.96
N GLY A 103 15.15 31.19 8.91
CA GLY A 103 15.81 32.17 8.04
C GLY A 103 17.26 31.79 7.67
N ILE A 104 17.45 30.63 7.01
CA ILE A 104 18.72 30.18 6.39
C ILE A 104 19.98 30.29 7.28
N SER A 105 19.88 30.01 8.59
CA SER A 105 21.08 29.88 9.43
C SER A 105 21.59 28.43 9.46
N SER A 106 22.82 28.27 8.98
CA SER A 106 23.39 27.10 8.28
C SER A 106 23.68 25.76 9.03
N PRO A 107 23.61 25.58 10.37
CA PRO A 107 23.96 24.28 10.97
C PRO A 107 22.86 23.21 10.92
N GLN A 108 21.58 23.59 11.02
CA GLN A 108 20.47 22.64 11.21
C GLN A 108 19.73 22.29 9.90
N LEU A 109 20.02 23.02 8.82
CA LEU A 109 19.47 22.80 7.49
C LEU A 109 19.54 21.34 6.99
N PRO A 110 20.68 20.61 7.13
CA PRO A 110 20.74 19.23 6.67
C PRO A 110 19.79 18.29 7.44
N ASP A 111 19.60 18.50 8.74
CA ASP A 111 18.72 17.66 9.57
C ASP A 111 17.24 17.92 9.25
N ILE A 112 16.87 19.18 9.01
CA ILE A 112 15.53 19.58 8.57
C ILE A 112 15.22 18.95 7.20
N CYS A 113 16.17 19.06 6.26
CA CYS A 113 16.03 18.43 4.94
C CYS A 113 15.85 16.91 5.06
N LEU A 114 16.67 16.25 5.87
CA LEU A 114 16.60 14.80 6.04
C LEU A 114 15.27 14.34 6.65
N SER A 115 14.74 15.08 7.63
CA SER A 115 13.43 14.81 8.23
C SER A 115 12.30 14.96 7.19
N ALA A 116 12.31 16.04 6.40
CA ALA A 116 11.36 16.25 5.32
C ALA A 116 11.43 15.13 4.28
N PHE A 117 12.64 14.80 3.81
CA PHE A 117 12.87 13.71 2.86
C PHE A 117 12.37 12.37 3.40
N THR A 118 12.58 12.09 4.69
CA THR A 118 12.11 10.86 5.33
C THR A 118 10.58 10.78 5.34
N GLY A 119 9.90 11.88 5.69
CA GLY A 119 8.43 11.96 5.65
C GLY A 119 7.88 11.72 4.25
N VAL A 120 8.43 12.41 3.24
CA VAL A 120 8.07 12.24 1.83
C VAL A 120 8.26 10.79 1.38
N LEU A 121 9.40 10.20 1.73
CA LEU A 121 9.76 8.84 1.33
C LEU A 121 8.80 7.81 1.94
N ILE A 122 8.44 7.94 3.22
CA ILE A 122 7.47 7.06 3.88
C ILE A 122 6.10 7.17 3.20
N ILE A 123 5.58 8.38 2.95
CA ILE A 123 4.29 8.57 2.28
C ILE A 123 4.29 7.94 0.88
N CYS A 124 5.36 8.18 0.11
CA CYS A 124 5.54 7.61 -1.22
C CYS A 124 5.59 6.08 -1.18
N LEU A 125 6.43 5.50 -0.33
CA LEU A 125 6.59 4.04 -0.22
C LEU A 125 5.29 3.35 0.18
N LEU A 126 4.62 3.84 1.22
CA LEU A 126 3.36 3.28 1.70
C LEU A 126 2.28 3.34 0.62
N THR A 127 2.17 4.47 -0.09
CA THR A 127 1.14 4.64 -1.11
C THR A 127 1.44 3.81 -2.37
N ILE A 128 2.69 3.82 -2.86
CA ILE A 128 3.07 3.06 -4.05
C ILE A 128 2.90 1.58 -3.78
N CYS A 129 3.43 1.06 -2.67
CA CYS A 129 3.30 -0.36 -2.34
C CYS A 129 1.85 -0.74 -2.04
N GLY A 130 1.16 0.04 -1.20
CA GLY A 130 -0.25 -0.21 -0.87
C GLY A 130 -1.18 -0.22 -2.09
N SER A 131 -0.88 0.59 -3.12
CA SER A 131 -1.66 0.63 -4.36
C SER A 131 -1.50 -0.60 -5.27
N LYS A 132 -0.47 -1.43 -5.07
CA LYS A 132 -0.21 -2.60 -5.93
C LYS A 132 -1.20 -3.74 -5.70
N ILE A 133 -1.60 -3.98 -4.45
CA ILE A 133 -2.58 -5.03 -4.10
C ILE A 133 -3.90 -4.87 -4.87
N PRO A 134 -4.61 -3.73 -4.79
CA PRO A 134 -5.86 -3.55 -5.51
C PRO A 134 -5.65 -3.58 -7.03
N GLN A 135 -4.49 -3.14 -7.54
CA GLN A 135 -4.16 -3.26 -8.97
C GLN A 135 -4.09 -4.73 -9.41
N TYR A 136 -3.39 -5.59 -8.67
CA TYR A 136 -3.31 -7.01 -9.00
C TYR A 136 -4.67 -7.70 -8.93
N ILE A 137 -5.51 -7.37 -7.94
CA ILE A 137 -6.87 -7.92 -7.83
C ILE A 137 -7.73 -7.51 -9.04
N LEU A 138 -7.67 -6.24 -9.45
CA LEU A 138 -8.38 -5.75 -10.64
C LEU A 138 -7.91 -6.46 -11.92
N GLU A 139 -6.59 -6.70 -12.05
CA GLU A 139 -6.05 -7.44 -13.18
C GLU A 139 -6.50 -8.91 -13.20
N ILE A 140 -6.58 -9.57 -12.03
CA ILE A 140 -7.12 -10.93 -11.91
C ILE A 140 -8.58 -10.93 -12.35
N LYS A 141 -9.41 -10.01 -11.84
CA LYS A 141 -10.81 -9.89 -12.23
C LYS A 141 -10.99 -9.70 -13.73
N LYS A 142 -10.22 -8.80 -14.35
CA LYS A 142 -10.24 -8.61 -15.80
C LYS A 142 -9.85 -9.88 -16.55
N THR A 143 -8.88 -10.63 -16.04
CA THR A 143 -8.47 -11.91 -16.65
C THR A 143 -9.58 -12.95 -16.52
N VAL A 144 -10.27 -13.00 -15.38
CA VAL A 144 -11.43 -13.87 -15.14
C VAL A 144 -12.59 -13.50 -16.07
N GLU A 145 -12.90 -12.22 -16.23
CA GLU A 145 -13.94 -11.72 -17.15
C GLU A 145 -13.66 -12.13 -18.60
N LEU A 146 -12.40 -12.02 -19.04
CA LEU A 146 -11.97 -12.49 -20.37
C LEU A 146 -12.07 -14.02 -20.52
N LEU A 147 -11.93 -14.77 -19.45
CA LEU A 147 -12.11 -16.23 -19.46
C LEU A 147 -13.59 -16.61 -19.51
N ILE A 148 -14.45 -15.91 -18.76
CA ILE A 148 -15.91 -16.08 -18.76
C ILE A 148 -16.46 -15.84 -20.16
N SER A 149 -16.10 -14.72 -20.80
CA SER A 149 -16.55 -14.39 -22.16
C SER A 149 -16.13 -15.42 -23.20
N LYS A 150 -14.89 -15.94 -23.13
CA LYS A 150 -14.45 -17.06 -23.98
C LYS A 150 -15.28 -18.34 -23.75
N TYR A 151 -15.70 -18.57 -22.51
CA TYR A 151 -16.49 -19.74 -22.13
C TYR A 151 -17.92 -19.69 -22.70
N GLU A 152 -18.56 -18.52 -22.63
CA GLU A 152 -19.88 -18.28 -23.22
C GLU A 152 -19.86 -18.48 -24.74
N ILE A 153 -18.82 -17.98 -25.42
CA ILE A 153 -18.65 -18.15 -26.87
C ILE A 153 -18.49 -19.63 -27.26
N ASN A 154 -17.78 -20.42 -26.45
CA ASN A 154 -17.47 -21.83 -26.74
C ASN A 154 -18.59 -22.82 -26.34
N ASN A 155 -19.73 -22.37 -25.82
CA ASN A 155 -20.87 -23.21 -25.43
C ASN A 155 -20.51 -24.41 -24.51
N LEU A 156 -19.45 -24.26 -23.69
CA LEU A 156 -19.00 -25.31 -22.79
C LEU A 156 -19.99 -25.43 -21.62
N LYS A 157 -20.70 -26.56 -21.51
CA LYS A 157 -21.69 -26.86 -20.45
C LYS A 157 -21.04 -27.19 -19.09
N ARG A 158 -20.09 -26.41 -18.57
CA ARG A 158 -19.63 -26.57 -17.16
C ARG A 158 -20.08 -25.42 -16.27
N ASP A 159 -21.35 -25.49 -15.91
CA ASP A 159 -22.03 -24.55 -15.00
C ASP A 159 -21.32 -24.36 -13.66
N ARG A 160 -20.58 -25.37 -13.17
CA ARG A 160 -19.86 -25.26 -11.89
C ARG A 160 -18.66 -24.33 -11.99
N GLU A 161 -17.79 -24.54 -12.97
CA GLU A 161 -16.58 -23.71 -13.19
C GLU A 161 -16.96 -22.27 -13.54
N PHE A 162 -17.96 -22.12 -14.41
CA PHE A 162 -18.50 -20.83 -14.80
C PHE A 162 -19.03 -20.03 -13.60
N ARG A 163 -19.84 -20.67 -12.74
CA ARG A 163 -20.34 -20.03 -11.51
C ARG A 163 -19.22 -19.59 -10.59
N ILE A 164 -18.11 -20.31 -10.54
CA ILE A 164 -17.03 -19.98 -9.63
C ILE A 164 -16.14 -18.85 -10.19
N LEU A 165 -15.84 -18.84 -11.49
CA LEU A 165 -15.21 -17.68 -12.12
C LEU A 165 -16.03 -16.41 -11.89
N ARG A 166 -17.35 -16.52 -12.04
CA ARG A 166 -18.27 -15.41 -11.77
C ARG A 166 -18.27 -14.96 -10.30
N ARG A 167 -17.92 -15.85 -9.36
CA ARG A 167 -17.73 -15.48 -7.94
C ARG A 167 -16.48 -14.63 -7.75
N ILE A 168 -15.37 -14.97 -8.41
CA ILE A 168 -14.11 -14.20 -8.35
C ILE A 168 -14.26 -12.85 -9.06
N GLU A 169 -14.99 -12.80 -10.18
CA GLU A 169 -15.31 -11.54 -10.86
C GLU A 169 -16.09 -10.57 -9.94
N LYS A 170 -17.07 -11.12 -9.21
CA LYS A 170 -17.96 -10.38 -8.30
C LYS A 170 -17.41 -10.14 -6.90
N SER A 171 -16.26 -10.71 -6.52
CA SER A 171 -15.68 -10.48 -5.19
C SER A 171 -15.31 -9.01 -5.02
N ASP A 172 -15.29 -8.47 -3.80
CA ASP A 172 -14.92 -7.06 -3.63
C ASP A 172 -13.41 -6.84 -3.82
N VAL A 173 -13.04 -5.64 -4.27
CA VAL A 173 -11.62 -5.28 -4.37
C VAL A 173 -11.11 -4.93 -2.99
N ILE A 174 -10.11 -5.67 -2.51
CA ILE A 174 -9.50 -5.43 -1.22
C ILE A 174 -8.51 -4.26 -1.35
N TYR A 175 -8.79 -3.18 -0.66
CA TYR A 175 -7.91 -2.02 -0.57
C TYR A 175 -7.15 -2.05 0.74
N LEU A 176 -5.84 -1.82 0.68
CA LEU A 176 -5.07 -1.52 1.88
C LEU A 176 -5.56 -0.17 2.43
N SER A 177 -5.98 -0.15 3.68
CA SER A 177 -6.50 1.05 4.34
C SER A 177 -5.76 1.32 5.65
N ALA A 178 -5.48 2.59 5.92
CA ALA A 178 -5.03 3.05 7.22
C ALA A 178 -6.26 3.41 8.07
N CYS A 179 -6.52 2.57 9.08
CA CYS A 179 -7.62 2.70 10.05
C CYS A 179 -9.02 2.94 9.43
N GLY A 180 -9.27 2.50 8.19
CA GLY A 180 -10.53 2.76 7.47
C GLY A 180 -10.72 4.19 6.96
N MET A 181 -9.77 5.10 7.25
CA MET A 181 -9.88 6.52 6.90
C MET A 181 -9.20 6.84 5.57
N VAL A 182 -8.06 6.20 5.30
CA VAL A 182 -7.25 6.45 4.11
C VAL A 182 -7.11 5.16 3.32
N HIS A 183 -7.51 5.17 2.05
CA HIS A 183 -7.21 4.08 1.12
C HIS A 183 -5.92 4.40 0.36
N PHE A 184 -4.97 3.46 0.36
CA PHE A 184 -3.71 3.64 -0.36
C PHE A 184 -3.92 3.48 -1.87
N GLN A 185 -4.31 4.58 -2.51
CA GLN A 185 -4.44 4.71 -3.96
C GLN A 185 -3.41 5.70 -4.50
N LYS A 186 -3.05 5.61 -5.78
CA LYS A 186 -2.11 6.58 -6.37
C LYS A 186 -2.61 8.03 -6.28
N SER A 187 -3.93 8.23 -6.34
CA SER A 187 -4.59 9.53 -6.12
C SER A 187 -4.34 10.11 -4.73
N PHE A 188 -4.17 9.27 -3.71
CA PHE A 188 -3.89 9.71 -2.34
C PHE A 188 -2.60 10.54 -2.25
N LEU A 189 -1.55 10.22 -3.02
CA LEU A 189 -0.32 11.02 -3.03
C LEU A 189 -0.60 12.47 -3.40
N LEU A 190 -1.36 12.67 -4.49
CA LEU A 190 -1.66 14.02 -4.96
C LEU A 190 -2.50 14.79 -3.93
N SER A 191 -3.50 14.14 -3.33
CA SER A 191 -4.30 14.73 -2.27
C SER A 191 -3.48 15.05 -1.01
N ALA A 192 -2.59 14.14 -0.60
CA ALA A 192 -1.72 14.29 0.56
C ALA A 192 -0.75 15.47 0.41
N PHE A 193 -0.03 15.54 -0.73
CA PHE A 193 0.87 16.66 -1.02
C PHE A 193 0.09 17.96 -1.23
N GLY A 194 -1.06 17.91 -1.93
CA GLY A 194 -1.90 19.09 -2.12
C GLY A 194 -2.39 19.66 -0.79
N ALA A 195 -2.87 18.81 0.12
CA ALA A 195 -3.27 19.21 1.47
C ALA A 195 -2.08 19.76 2.26
N PHE A 196 -0.93 19.08 2.23
CA PHE A 196 0.29 19.52 2.91
C PHE A 196 0.72 20.93 2.46
N PHE A 197 0.78 21.20 1.15
CA PHE A 197 1.11 22.53 0.65
C PHE A 197 0.03 23.57 0.98
N THR A 198 -1.25 23.21 0.82
CA THR A 198 -2.35 24.14 1.08
C THR A 198 -2.37 24.57 2.55
N TYR A 199 -2.35 23.61 3.47
CA TYR A 199 -2.38 23.92 4.91
C TYR A 199 -1.05 24.47 5.42
N GLY A 200 0.08 24.00 4.89
CA GLY A 200 1.40 24.56 5.22
C GLY A 200 1.48 26.06 4.91
N LEU A 201 1.04 26.47 3.71
CA LEU A 201 1.02 27.88 3.31
C LEU A 201 -0.07 28.70 4.03
N LEU A 202 -1.17 28.07 4.45
CA LEU A 202 -2.29 28.77 5.08
C LEU A 202 -2.00 29.06 6.56
N ILE A 203 -1.38 28.12 7.27
CA ILE A 203 -0.92 28.32 8.66
C ILE A 203 0.11 29.45 8.72
N GLU A 204 0.95 29.58 7.69
CA GLU A 204 1.94 30.66 7.57
C GLU A 204 1.30 32.04 7.34
N LYS A 205 0.13 32.12 6.70
CA LYS A 205 -0.50 33.41 6.37
C LYS A 205 -1.16 34.09 7.59
N ASP A 206 -1.47 33.31 8.62
CA ASP A 206 -2.16 33.77 9.83
C ASP A 206 -1.22 33.96 11.04
N GLU A 207 0.09 33.70 10.91
CA GLU A 207 1.16 34.08 11.86
C GLU A 207 1.92 35.34 11.39
#